data_AF-A0A933HDX5-F1
#
_entry.id   AF-A0A933HDX5-F1
#
_cell.length_a   1.000
_cell.length_b   1.000
_cell.length_c   1.000
_cell.angle_alpha   90.00
_cell.angle_beta   90.00
_cell.angle_gamma   90.00
#
_symmetry.space_group_name_H-M   'P 1'
#
loop_
_entity.id
_entity.type
_entity.pdbx_description
1 polymer ?
#
loop_
_entity_poly.entity_id
_entity_poly.type
_entity_poly.pdbx_seq_one_letter_code
_entity_poly.pdbx_strand_id
1 'polypeptide(L)'
;MSGKQTCEGCPVLCCSWVGSRIPAPKTKREEEAMVWQLGFHNVKFVWDGEIWHRFFITRCKHLNDNNLCSIYPKRSHFCRDHNPPHCEYYTKWESKIFDSQEELKLYFQKNGAGKKEPPPPEGKEAG
;
A
#
# COMPACT_ATOMS: atom_id res chain seq x y z
N MET A 1 -12.04 -15.51 26.39
CA MET A 1 -12.58 -16.13 25.15
C MET A 1 -11.61 -15.82 24.02
N SER A 2 -10.92 -16.82 23.49
CA SER A 2 -10.05 -16.63 22.31
C SER A 2 -10.93 -16.53 21.08
N GLY A 3 -11.50 -15.36 20.84
CA GLY A 3 -12.24 -15.06 19.63
C GLY A 3 -11.38 -15.37 18.41
N LYS A 4 -11.99 -15.96 17.38
CA LYS A 4 -11.34 -16.35 16.12
C LYS A 4 -10.47 -15.20 15.61
N GLN A 5 -9.19 -15.48 15.33
CA GLN A 5 -8.33 -14.51 14.67
C GLN A 5 -8.90 -14.29 13.27
N THR A 6 -9.20 -13.03 12.90
CA THR A 6 -9.77 -12.69 11.59
C THR A 6 -8.81 -13.02 10.44
N CYS A 7 -7.54 -13.23 10.73
CA CYS A 7 -6.53 -13.66 9.77
C CYS A 7 -6.41 -15.19 9.64
N GLU A 8 -7.15 -15.99 10.40
CA GLU A 8 -7.11 -17.45 10.28
C GLU A 8 -7.60 -17.88 8.89
N GLY A 9 -6.79 -18.67 8.18
CA GLY A 9 -7.05 -19.07 6.79
C GLY A 9 -6.64 -18.05 5.72
N CYS A 10 -6.15 -16.86 6.12
CA CYS A 10 -5.59 -15.88 5.18
C CYS A 10 -4.17 -16.29 4.73
N PRO A 11 -3.86 -16.27 3.43
CA PRO A 11 -2.52 -16.57 2.91
C PRO A 11 -1.58 -15.35 3.05
N VAL A 12 -1.60 -14.69 4.22
CA VAL A 12 -0.74 -13.55 4.60
C VAL A 12 -0.78 -12.33 3.69
N LEU A 13 -1.92 -12.03 3.08
CA LEU A 13 -2.07 -10.94 2.09
C LEU A 13 -1.54 -9.58 2.60
N CYS A 14 -2.12 -9.03 3.68
CA CYS A 14 -1.67 -7.76 4.28
C CYS A 14 -0.33 -7.85 5.03
N CYS A 15 0.09 -9.06 5.43
CA CYS A 15 1.31 -9.27 6.20
C CYS A 15 2.53 -9.57 5.30
N SER A 16 2.41 -9.32 4.00
CA SER A 16 3.45 -9.55 2.99
C SER A 16 3.93 -8.27 2.30
N TRP A 17 3.56 -7.10 2.83
CA TRP A 17 4.04 -5.82 2.35
C TRP A 17 4.03 -4.78 3.46
N VAL A 18 4.80 -3.71 3.27
CA VAL A 18 4.67 -2.45 4.03
C VAL A 18 4.38 -1.33 3.05
N GLY A 19 3.26 -0.62 3.27
CA GLY A 19 2.74 0.40 2.39
C GLY A 19 2.80 1.76 3.06
N SER A 20 3.15 2.80 2.29
CA SER A 20 3.11 4.19 2.73
C SER A 20 2.46 5.05 1.67
N ARG A 21 1.54 5.93 2.08
CA ARG A 21 1.04 7.02 1.23
C ARG A 21 2.20 7.91 0.78
N ILE A 22 2.20 8.28 -0.49
CA ILE A 22 3.11 9.26 -1.08
C ILE A 22 2.31 10.31 -1.86
N PRO A 23 2.81 11.55 -1.98
CA PRO A 23 2.20 12.52 -2.88
C PRO A 23 2.31 12.05 -4.34
N ALA A 24 1.37 12.48 -5.17
CA ALA A 24 1.51 12.35 -6.62
C ALA A 24 2.76 13.12 -7.10
N PRO A 25 3.53 12.61 -8.07
CA PRO A 25 4.66 13.33 -8.62
C PRO A 25 4.16 14.58 -9.36
N LYS A 26 4.79 15.73 -9.08
CA LYS A 26 4.46 17.05 -9.61
C LYS A 26 5.45 17.49 -10.69
N THR A 27 6.62 16.89 -10.73
CA THR A 27 7.69 17.21 -11.70
C THR A 27 8.16 15.97 -12.44
N LYS A 28 8.76 16.17 -13.63
CA LYS A 28 9.40 15.08 -14.38
C LYS A 28 10.48 14.37 -13.59
N ARG A 29 11.23 15.11 -12.76
CA ARG A 29 12.24 14.54 -11.87
C ARG A 29 11.64 13.59 -10.83
N GLU A 30 10.46 13.91 -10.30
CA GLU A 30 9.75 13.04 -9.35
C GLU A 30 9.15 11.81 -10.04
N GLU A 31 8.59 11.97 -11.26
CA GLU A 31 8.16 10.84 -12.09
C GLU A 31 9.35 9.88 -12.36
N GLU A 32 10.50 10.41 -12.78
CA GLU A 32 11.73 9.65 -13.00
C GLU A 32 12.23 8.98 -11.71
N ALA A 33 12.14 9.64 -10.56
CA ALA A 33 12.53 9.06 -9.28
C ALA A 33 11.63 7.88 -8.89
N MET A 34 10.33 7.94 -9.15
CA MET A 34 9.42 6.80 -8.94
C MET A 34 9.76 5.65 -9.90
N VAL A 35 9.97 5.96 -11.18
CA VAL A 35 10.37 4.97 -12.18
C VAL A 35 11.71 4.31 -11.86
N TRP A 36 12.68 5.06 -11.33
CA TRP A 36 13.96 4.52 -10.88
C TRP A 36 13.82 3.58 -9.68
N GLN A 37 12.92 3.89 -8.73
CA GLN A 37 12.65 3.02 -7.57
C GLN A 37 12.12 1.63 -7.97
N LEU A 38 11.40 1.52 -9.10
CA LEU A 38 10.97 0.22 -9.64
C LEU A 38 12.10 -0.62 -10.24
N GLY A 39 13.33 -0.09 -10.32
CA GLY A 39 14.52 -0.89 -10.64
C GLY A 39 15.01 -1.79 -9.50
N PHE A 40 14.44 -1.64 -8.29
CA PHE A 40 14.75 -2.50 -7.15
C PHE A 40 13.71 -3.60 -6.99
N HIS A 41 14.17 -4.81 -6.67
CA HIS A 41 13.27 -5.89 -6.31
C HIS A 41 12.34 -5.49 -5.16
N ASN A 42 11.12 -6.00 -5.20
CA ASN A 42 10.10 -5.82 -4.16
C ASN A 42 9.57 -4.40 -3.97
N VAL A 43 9.80 -3.47 -4.90
CA VAL A 43 9.12 -2.17 -4.88
C VAL A 43 7.90 -2.23 -5.80
N LYS A 44 6.75 -1.74 -5.32
CA LYS A 44 5.57 -1.49 -6.13
C LYS A 44 5.02 -0.10 -5.85
N PHE A 45 4.43 0.52 -6.86
CA PHE A 45 3.57 1.68 -6.67
C PHE A 45 2.11 1.28 -6.91
N VAL A 46 1.21 1.80 -6.09
CA VAL A 46 -0.22 1.55 -6.19
C VAL A 46 -0.93 2.89 -6.27
N TRP A 47 -1.84 3.03 -7.23
CA TRP A 47 -2.74 4.16 -7.36
C TRP A 47 -4.18 3.67 -7.14
N ASP A 48 -4.81 4.14 -6.07
CA ASP A 48 -6.18 3.73 -5.70
C ASP A 48 -7.29 4.59 -6.35
N GLY A 49 -6.92 5.56 -7.19
CA GLY A 49 -7.83 6.52 -7.80
C GLY A 49 -7.74 7.93 -7.20
N GLU A 50 -7.19 8.06 -6.00
CA GLU A 50 -7.07 9.35 -5.28
C GLU A 50 -5.66 9.57 -4.70
N ILE A 51 -5.03 8.50 -4.23
CA ILE A 51 -3.79 8.51 -3.46
C ILE A 51 -2.80 7.53 -4.06
N TRP A 52 -1.55 7.98 -4.18
CA TRP A 52 -0.42 7.12 -4.47
C TRP A 52 0.09 6.45 -3.21
N HIS A 53 0.44 5.19 -3.34
CA HIS A 53 1.11 4.43 -2.31
C HIS A 53 2.38 3.80 -2.87
N ARG A 54 3.40 3.69 -2.02
CA ARG A 54 4.58 2.88 -2.29
C ARG A 54 4.57 1.69 -1.35
N PHE A 55 4.73 0.51 -1.93
CA PHE A 55 4.73 -0.76 -1.23
C PHE A 55 6.12 -1.39 -1.35
N PHE A 56 6.63 -1.88 -0.23
CA PHE A 56 7.75 -2.81 -0.21
C PHE A 56 7.21 -4.20 0.07
N ILE A 57 7.39 -5.14 -0.87
CA ILE A 57 6.92 -6.51 -0.76
C ILE A 57 7.90 -7.29 0.12
N THR A 58 7.48 -7.54 1.34
CA THR A 58 8.33 -8.18 2.34
C THR A 58 7.49 -8.86 3.40
N ARG A 59 7.90 -10.06 3.80
CA ARG A 59 7.17 -10.87 4.78
C ARG A 59 7.34 -10.28 6.18
N CYS A 60 6.23 -10.10 6.89
CA CYS A 60 6.26 -9.68 8.29
C CYS A 60 7.00 -10.70 9.17
N LYS A 61 8.00 -10.23 9.93
CA LYS A 61 8.82 -11.06 10.82
C LYS A 61 8.06 -11.74 11.97
N HIS A 62 6.82 -11.33 12.24
CA HIS A 62 5.99 -11.91 13.30
C HIS A 62 5.11 -13.06 12.82
N LEU A 63 5.09 -13.36 11.52
CA LEU A 63 4.40 -14.53 10.99
C LEU A 63 5.16 -15.80 11.36
N ASN A 64 4.45 -16.78 11.92
CA ASN A 64 4.99 -18.12 12.14
C ASN A 64 4.88 -18.98 10.86
N ASP A 65 5.30 -20.24 10.95
CA ASP A 65 5.29 -21.20 9.83
C ASP A 65 3.87 -21.53 9.34
N ASN A 66 2.88 -21.38 10.23
CA ASN A 66 1.46 -21.54 9.92
C ASN A 66 0.79 -20.24 9.42
N ASN A 67 1.58 -19.22 9.04
CA ASN A 67 1.08 -17.94 8.55
C ASN A 67 0.21 -17.14 9.55
N LEU A 68 0.30 -17.46 10.84
CA LEU A 68 -0.37 -16.74 11.90
C LEU A 68 0.57 -15.74 12.57
N CYS A 69 0.02 -14.59 12.98
CA CYS A 69 0.78 -13.58 13.69
C CYS A 69 1.05 -14.02 15.14
N SER A 70 2.32 -14.26 15.48
CA SER A 70 2.75 -14.65 16.84
C SER A 70 2.46 -13.60 17.92
N ILE A 71 2.24 -12.34 17.52
CA ILE A 71 1.91 -11.23 18.42
C ILE A 71 0.47 -10.72 18.23
N TYR A 72 -0.45 -11.55 17.76
CA TYR A 72 -1.80 -11.13 17.33
C TYR A 72 -2.54 -10.17 18.30
N PRO A 73 -2.56 -10.39 19.64
CA PRO A 73 -3.20 -9.46 20.59
C PRO A 73 -2.45 -8.12 20.74
N LYS A 74 -1.13 -8.14 20.51
CA LYS A 74 -0.20 -7.00 20.66
C LYS A 74 0.14 -6.31 19.33
N ARG A 75 -0.57 -6.63 18.24
CA ARG A 75 -0.40 -6.00 16.91
C ARG A 75 -0.43 -4.46 17.01
N SER A 76 0.25 -3.77 16.10
CA SER A 76 0.16 -2.30 16.03
C SER A 76 -1.25 -1.84 15.64
N HIS A 77 -1.57 -0.56 15.84
CA HIS A 77 -2.86 0.00 15.38
C HIS A 77 -3.03 -0.17 13.86
N PHE A 78 -1.99 0.02 13.04
CA PHE A 78 -2.04 -0.25 11.60
C PHE A 78 -2.61 -1.64 11.24
N CYS A 79 -2.18 -2.70 11.92
CA CYS A 79 -2.71 -4.04 11.68
C CYS A 79 -4.09 -4.27 12.30
N ARG A 80 -4.46 -3.52 13.35
CA ARG A 80 -5.79 -3.60 13.98
C ARG A 80 -6.84 -2.88 13.14
N ASP A 81 -6.48 -1.76 12.55
CA ASP A 81 -7.34 -0.93 11.71
C ASP A 81 -7.53 -1.59 10.34
N HIS A 82 -6.49 -2.29 9.84
CA HIS A 82 -6.52 -3.11 8.62
C HIS A 82 -7.11 -4.52 8.85
N ASN A 83 -8.22 -4.60 9.58
CA ASN A 83 -9.01 -5.83 9.79
C ASN A 83 -10.27 -5.82 8.91
N PRO A 84 -11.01 -6.95 8.82
CA PRO A 84 -12.24 -7.00 8.03
C PRO A 84 -13.25 -5.91 8.44
N PRO A 85 -13.96 -5.29 7.48
CA PRO A 85 -13.97 -5.61 6.04
C PRO A 85 -12.82 -4.97 5.26
N HIS A 86 -11.94 -4.18 5.87
CA HIS A 86 -11.00 -3.33 5.13
C HIS A 86 -9.77 -4.08 4.57
N CYS A 87 -9.52 -5.33 4.94
CA CYS A 87 -8.35 -6.07 4.43
C CYS A 87 -8.62 -6.83 3.12
N GLU A 88 -7.54 -7.11 2.39
CA GLU A 88 -7.54 -7.71 1.04
C GLU A 88 -8.12 -9.13 1.00
N TYR A 89 -8.20 -9.79 2.17
CA TYR A 89 -8.76 -11.13 2.27
C TYR A 89 -10.29 -11.13 2.17
N TYR A 90 -10.94 -10.04 2.60
CA TYR A 90 -12.41 -9.92 2.59
C TYR A 90 -12.92 -8.91 1.56
N THR A 91 -12.07 -7.98 1.11
CA THR A 91 -12.44 -6.95 0.15
C THR A 91 -11.38 -6.85 -0.95
N LYS A 92 -11.84 -6.80 -2.20
CA LYS A 92 -10.97 -6.47 -3.33
C LYS A 92 -10.89 -4.95 -3.46
N TRP A 93 -9.68 -4.44 -3.59
CA TRP A 93 -9.46 -3.03 -3.84
C TRP A 93 -9.28 -2.80 -5.34
N GLU A 94 -10.06 -1.89 -5.90
CA GLU A 94 -9.84 -1.41 -7.26
C GLU A 94 -8.64 -0.47 -7.25
N SER A 95 -7.50 -0.95 -7.75
CA SER A 95 -6.27 -0.15 -7.79
C SER A 95 -5.42 -0.50 -9.01
N LYS A 96 -4.65 0.47 -9.48
CA LYS A 96 -3.61 0.26 -10.49
C LYS A 96 -2.30 -0.04 -9.78
N ILE A 97 -1.72 -1.20 -10.07
CA ILE A 97 -0.43 -1.63 -9.53
C ILE A 97 0.62 -1.45 -10.61
N PHE A 98 1.76 -0.88 -10.23
CA PHE A 98 2.93 -0.73 -11.07
C PHE A 98 4.09 -1.47 -10.40
N ASP A 99 4.57 -2.52 -11.05
CA ASP A 99 5.76 -3.28 -10.65
C ASP A 99 6.81 -3.37 -11.77
N SER A 100 6.59 -2.67 -12.89
CA SER A 100 7.54 -2.50 -13.98
C SER A 100 7.82 -1.03 -14.26
N GLN A 101 9.06 -0.74 -14.64
CA GLN A 101 9.47 0.62 -15.02
C GLN A 101 8.72 1.08 -16.27
N GLU A 102 8.49 0.18 -17.22
CA GLU A 102 7.84 0.43 -18.51
C GLU A 102 6.38 0.83 -18.32
N GLU A 103 5.61 0.10 -17.51
CA GLU A 103 4.19 0.43 -17.28
C GLU A 103 4.03 1.79 -16.58
N LEU A 104 4.86 2.07 -15.57
CA LEU A 104 4.80 3.35 -14.87
C LEU A 104 5.21 4.52 -15.78
N LYS A 105 6.25 4.34 -16.59
CA LYS A 105 6.65 5.32 -17.63
C LYS A 105 5.50 5.58 -18.60
N LEU A 106 4.89 4.53 -19.15
CA LEU A 106 3.75 4.66 -20.07
C LEU A 106 2.55 5.32 -19.40
N TYR A 107 2.32 5.05 -18.12
CA TYR A 107 1.27 5.70 -17.35
C TYR A 107 1.51 7.20 -17.21
N PHE A 108 2.72 7.61 -16.82
CA PHE A 108 3.07 9.03 -16.74
C PHE A 108 3.10 9.73 -18.10
N GLN A 109 3.46 9.05 -19.19
CA GLN A 109 3.36 9.62 -20.54
C GLN A 109 1.90 9.91 -20.93
N LYS A 110 0.97 9.01 -20.58
CA LYS A 110 -0.46 9.17 -20.87
C LYS A 110 -1.17 10.14 -19.93
N ASN A 111 -0.69 10.29 -18.70
CA ASN A 111 -1.40 10.98 -17.62
C ASN A 111 -0.60 12.10 -16.92
N GLY A 112 0.58 12.47 -17.46
CA GLY A 112 1.66 13.19 -16.77
C GLY A 112 1.29 14.47 -16.01
N ALA A 113 2.24 14.88 -15.15
CA ALA A 113 2.12 15.95 -14.16
C ALA A 113 1.15 17.09 -14.55
N GLY A 114 -0.04 17.12 -13.94
CA GLY A 114 -1.02 18.18 -14.16
C GLY A 114 -2.49 17.86 -13.97
N LYS A 115 -2.91 16.60 -13.75
CA LYS A 115 -4.32 16.29 -13.45
C LYS A 115 -4.57 16.32 -11.94
N LYS A 116 -4.76 17.56 -11.45
CA LYS A 116 -5.30 18.07 -10.18
C LYS A 116 -5.25 17.15 -8.95
N GLU A 117 -4.40 17.52 -7.99
CA GLU A 117 -4.58 17.20 -6.58
C GLU A 117 -5.91 17.85 -6.10
N PRO A 118 -6.85 17.11 -5.46
CA PRO A 118 -7.93 17.76 -4.74
C PRO A 118 -7.33 18.63 -3.62
N PRO A 119 -7.95 19.79 -3.28
CA PRO A 119 -7.44 20.61 -2.19
C PRO A 119 -7.32 19.77 -0.92
N PRO A 120 -6.28 19.99 -0.09
CA PRO A 120 -6.20 19.34 1.21
C PRO A 120 -7.52 19.57 1.96
N PRO A 121 -8.05 18.57 2.70
CA PRO A 121 -9.29 18.73 3.45
C PRO A 121 -9.16 19.97 4.32
N GLU A 122 -10.07 20.93 4.12
CA GLU A 122 -10.14 22.14 4.93
C GLU A 122 -10.30 21.73 6.39
N GLY A 123 -9.31 22.12 7.20
CA GLY A 123 -9.38 22.20 8.65
C GLY A 123 -9.89 20.96 9.38
N LYS A 124 -8.97 20.10 9.85
CA LYS A 124 -8.98 19.70 11.27
C LYS A 124 -7.57 19.75 11.83
N GLU A 125 -7.50 20.52 12.90
CA GLU A 125 -6.34 21.09 13.55
C GLU A 125 -5.34 20.03 14.02
N ALA A 126 -4.04 20.37 13.92
CA ALA A 126 -3.04 19.74 14.75
C ALA A 126 -3.30 20.16 16.20
N GLY A 127 -3.83 19.23 16.99
CA GLY A 127 -3.80 19.23 18.45
C GLY A 127 -2.86 18.13 18.92
#